data_AF-A0A955TRP9-F1
#
_entry.id   AF-A0A955TRP9-F1
#
_cell.length_a   1.000
_cell.length_b   1.000
_cell.length_c   1.000
_cell.angle_alpha   90.00
_cell.angle_beta   90.00
_cell.angle_gamma   90.00
#
_symmetry.space_group_name_H-M   'P 1'
#
loop_
_entity.id
_entity.type
_entity.pdbx_description
1 polymer ?
#
loop_
_entity_poly.entity_id
_entity_poly.type
_entity_poly.pdbx_seq_one_letter_code
_entity_poly.pdbx_strand_id
1 'polypeptide(L)'
;PQVVLAHELAREGIPKDKLAFVLWRVGNSQAEIEEARVYIKDAGYKTLKGEVPERTGYRRASDLGRALTETHYPHLNQRADIVAQSIINAVSDIVKKKRRVA
;
A
#
# COMPACT_ATOMS: atom_id res chain seq x y z
N PRO A 1 -5.73 2.96 13.64
CA PRO A 1 -5.20 1.82 14.45
C PRO A 1 -4.65 0.63 13.64
N GLN A 2 -4.07 0.82 12.45
CA GLN A 2 -3.60 -0.31 11.60
C GLN A 2 -2.26 -0.91 12.07
N VAL A 3 -1.36 -0.11 12.66
CA VAL A 3 -0.10 -0.60 13.23
C VAL A 3 -0.35 -1.51 14.44
N VAL A 4 -1.35 -1.17 15.28
CA VAL A 4 -1.75 -2.01 16.42
C VAL A 4 -2.24 -3.38 15.94
N LEU A 5 -3.09 -3.42 14.91
CA LEU A 5 -3.53 -4.66 14.29
C LEU A 5 -2.35 -5.48 13.74
N ALA A 6 -1.38 -4.84 13.08
CA ALA A 6 -0.20 -5.54 12.60
C ALA A 6 0.64 -6.13 13.75
N HIS A 7 0.67 -5.49 14.92
CA HIS A 7 1.31 -6.05 16.12
C HIS A 7 0.52 -7.23 16.70
N GLU A 8 -0.80 -7.19 16.67
CA GLU A 8 -1.65 -8.34 17.05
C GLU A 8 -1.41 -9.53 16.13
N LEU A 9 -1.46 -9.32 14.81
CA LEU A 9 -1.18 -10.37 13.83
C LEU A 9 0.22 -10.98 14.01
N ALA A 10 1.22 -10.14 14.30
CA ALA A 10 2.57 -10.61 14.58
C ALA A 10 2.66 -11.43 15.88
N ARG A 11 1.89 -11.07 16.92
CA ARG A 11 1.80 -11.84 18.18
C ARG A 11 1.13 -13.19 17.98
N GLU A 12 0.13 -13.27 17.10
CA GLU A 12 -0.52 -14.54 16.68
C GLU A 12 0.35 -15.38 15.73
N GLY A 13 1.62 -15.00 15.52
CA GLY A 13 2.58 -15.80 14.77
C GLY A 13 2.63 -15.52 13.27
N ILE A 14 1.95 -14.47 12.77
CA ILE A 14 2.08 -14.07 11.37
C ILE A 14 3.45 -13.38 11.17
N PRO A 15 4.33 -13.89 10.29
CA PRO A 15 5.64 -13.30 10.08
C PRO A 15 5.56 -11.85 9.59
N LYS A 16 6.31 -10.95 10.24
CA LYS A 16 6.31 -9.51 9.89
C LYS A 16 6.72 -9.24 8.44
N ASP A 17 7.55 -10.09 7.85
CA ASP A 17 7.99 -9.98 6.45
C ASP A 17 6.88 -10.31 5.43
N LYS A 18 5.76 -10.90 5.90
CA LYS A 18 4.53 -11.08 5.12
C LYS A 18 3.51 -9.95 5.32
N LEU A 19 3.79 -9.00 6.21
CA LEU A 19 2.94 -7.84 6.46
C LEU A 19 3.54 -6.60 5.78
N ALA A 20 2.70 -5.86 5.06
CA ALA A 20 3.09 -4.62 4.42
C ALA A 20 1.93 -3.61 4.42
N PHE A 21 2.28 -2.33 4.38
CA PHE A 21 1.33 -1.22 4.41
C PHE A 21 1.31 -0.48 3.08
N VAL A 22 0.14 0.04 2.72
CA VAL A 22 -0.03 1.01 1.63
C VAL A 22 -0.70 2.23 2.23
N LEU A 23 -0.24 3.43 1.85
CA LEU A 23 -0.91 4.66 2.25
C LEU A 23 -2.12 4.91 1.36
N TRP A 24 -3.31 4.94 1.98
CA TRP A 24 -4.60 4.98 1.29
C TRP A 24 -5.43 6.18 1.76
N ARG A 25 -6.06 6.87 0.81
CA ARG A 25 -6.84 8.11 1.04
C ARG A 25 -6.04 9.16 1.81
N VAL A 26 -4.82 9.41 1.39
CA VAL A 26 -3.98 10.46 1.98
C VAL A 26 -4.32 11.85 1.43
N GLY A 27 -3.87 12.88 2.16
CA GLY A 27 -3.84 14.25 1.67
C GLY A 27 -2.79 14.47 0.57
N ASN A 28 -2.51 15.74 0.26
CA ASN A 28 -1.47 16.11 -0.71
C ASN A 28 -0.18 16.60 -0.06
N SER A 29 -0.11 16.63 1.28
CA SER A 29 1.10 17.04 1.99
C SER A 29 2.15 15.95 1.89
N GLN A 30 3.26 16.23 1.20
CA GLN A 30 4.37 15.30 1.11
C GLN A 30 5.02 15.05 2.48
N ALA A 31 5.02 16.07 3.36
CA ALA A 31 5.54 15.94 4.71
C ALA A 31 4.73 14.93 5.53
N GLU A 32 3.39 15.04 5.52
CA GLU A 32 2.52 14.08 6.24
C GLU A 32 2.66 12.66 5.69
N ILE A 33 2.80 12.52 4.37
CA ILE A 33 3.03 11.22 3.72
C ILE A 33 4.34 10.60 4.19
N GLU A 34 5.42 11.40 4.27
CA GLU A 34 6.72 10.91 4.71
C GLU A 34 6.72 10.58 6.20
N GLU A 35 6.14 11.42 7.05
CA GLU A 35 5.98 11.16 8.48
C GLU A 35 5.21 9.85 8.73
N ALA A 36 4.14 9.59 7.97
CA ALA A 36 3.42 8.32 8.03
C ALA A 36 4.30 7.13 7.63
N ARG A 37 5.16 7.27 6.61
CA ARG A 37 6.11 6.23 6.21
C ARG A 37 7.15 5.97 7.30
N VAL A 38 7.69 7.02 7.92
CA VAL A 38 8.64 6.92 9.04
C VAL A 38 8.00 6.21 10.23
N TYR A 39 6.78 6.62 10.63
CA TYR A 39 6.06 5.99 11.73
C TYR A 39 5.87 4.48 11.54
N ILE A 40 5.44 4.06 10.34
CA ILE A 40 5.25 2.62 10.03
C ILE A 40 6.59 1.87 10.03
N LYS A 41 7.66 2.51 9.53
CA LYS A 41 9.01 1.95 9.53
C LYS A 41 9.53 1.77 10.96
N ASP A 42 9.34 2.76 11.83
CA ASP A 42 9.76 2.72 13.23
C ASP A 42 9.00 1.65 14.03
N ALA A 43 7.74 1.39 13.66
CA ALA A 43 6.98 0.24 14.17
C ALA A 43 7.48 -1.12 13.67
N GLY A 44 8.43 -1.15 12.73
CA GLY A 44 9.07 -2.36 12.20
C GLY A 44 8.34 -3.00 11.03
N TYR A 45 7.52 -2.25 10.29
CA TYR A 45 6.79 -2.74 9.12
C TYR A 45 7.24 -2.06 7.82
N LYS A 46 7.06 -2.76 6.70
CA LYS A 46 7.36 -2.21 5.37
C LYS A 46 6.16 -1.43 4.85
N THR A 47 6.39 -0.20 4.41
CA THR A 47 5.43 0.54 3.58
C THR A 47 5.79 0.37 2.10
N LEU A 48 4.82 -0.02 1.27
CA LEU A 48 4.99 -0.19 -0.16
C LEU A 48 5.11 1.16 -0.88
N LYS A 49 5.61 1.10 -2.12
CA LYS A 49 5.78 2.29 -2.97
C LYS A 49 4.43 2.83 -3.45
N GLY A 50 4.37 4.15 -3.58
CA GLY A 50 3.17 4.89 -3.99
C GLY A 50 2.18 5.11 -2.85
N GLU A 51 1.17 5.91 -3.15
CA GLU A 51 0.07 6.23 -2.26
C GLU A 51 -1.14 6.68 -3.08
N VAL A 52 -2.33 6.40 -2.56
CA VAL A 52 -3.60 6.78 -3.20
C VAL A 52 -4.16 7.99 -2.48
N PRO A 53 -4.22 9.18 -3.11
CA PRO A 53 -4.77 10.37 -2.49
C PRO A 53 -6.30 10.31 -2.44
N GLU A 54 -6.90 11.03 -1.50
CA GLU A 54 -8.35 11.23 -1.50
C GLU A 54 -8.76 12.18 -2.63
N ARG A 55 -9.36 11.62 -3.70
CA ARG A 55 -9.79 12.37 -4.89
C ARG A 55 -11.16 11.89 -5.38
N THR A 56 -11.99 12.84 -5.80
CA THR A 56 -13.31 12.57 -6.38
C THR A 56 -13.24 11.73 -7.65
N GLY A 57 -12.16 11.81 -8.42
CA GLY A 57 -11.94 11.00 -9.62
C GLY A 57 -11.98 9.49 -9.37
N TYR A 58 -11.42 9.03 -8.25
CA TYR A 58 -11.49 7.61 -7.87
C TYR A 58 -12.90 7.20 -7.45
N ARG A 59 -13.63 8.07 -6.73
CA ARG A 59 -15.02 7.82 -6.36
C ARG A 59 -15.90 7.67 -7.60
N ARG A 60 -15.77 8.59 -8.56
CA ARG A 60 -16.53 8.55 -9.81
C ARG A 60 -16.18 7.34 -10.67
N ALA A 61 -14.92 6.89 -10.67
CA ALA A 61 -14.56 5.64 -11.33
C ALA A 61 -15.29 4.46 -10.69
N SER A 62 -15.30 4.37 -9.36
CA SER A 62 -16.05 3.34 -8.63
C SER A 62 -17.56 3.40 -8.89
N ASP A 63 -18.17 4.59 -8.91
CA ASP A 63 -19.60 4.78 -9.21
C ASP A 63 -19.97 4.28 -10.61
N LEU A 64 -19.01 4.26 -11.54
CA LEU A 64 -19.14 3.74 -12.91
C LEU A 64 -18.74 2.26 -13.03
N GLY A 65 -18.45 1.58 -11.91
CA GLY A 65 -18.00 0.18 -11.90
C GLY A 65 -16.58 -0.03 -12.42
N ARG A 66 -15.73 1.02 -12.41
CA ARG A 66 -14.35 0.99 -12.91
C ARG A 66 -13.34 0.86 -11.78
N ALA A 67 -12.17 0.31 -12.09
CA ALA A 67 -11.04 0.26 -11.17
C ALA A 67 -10.42 1.65 -10.93
N LEU A 68 -9.60 1.77 -9.87
CA LEU A 68 -8.86 3.01 -9.59
C LEU A 68 -7.83 3.38 -10.67
N THR A 69 -7.42 2.41 -11.49
CA THR A 69 -6.52 2.61 -12.64
C THR A 69 -7.27 3.01 -13.92
N GLU A 70 -8.60 3.11 -13.88
CA GLU A 70 -9.49 3.32 -15.04
C GLU A 70 -10.30 4.62 -14.90
N THR A 71 -9.76 5.60 -14.18
CA THR A 71 -10.34 6.94 -14.13
C THR A 71 -10.13 7.69 -15.45
N HIS A 72 -10.86 8.77 -15.66
CA HIS A 72 -10.63 9.68 -16.79
C HIS A 72 -9.35 10.53 -16.64
N TYR A 73 -8.64 10.41 -15.51
CA TYR A 73 -7.47 11.22 -15.17
C TYR A 73 -6.20 10.36 -15.21
N PRO A 74 -5.33 10.50 -16.24
CA PRO A 74 -4.13 9.67 -16.37
C PRO A 74 -3.19 9.73 -15.16
N HIS A 75 -3.05 10.91 -14.53
CA HIS A 75 -2.20 11.08 -13.35
C HIS A 75 -2.72 10.30 -12.12
N LEU A 76 -4.05 10.13 -11.97
CA LEU A 76 -4.62 9.29 -10.92
C LEU A 76 -4.37 7.82 -11.24
N ASN A 77 -4.58 7.42 -12.49
CA ASN A 77 -4.34 6.05 -12.92
C ASN A 77 -2.89 5.65 -12.67
N GLN A 78 -1.93 6.52 -12.98
CA GLN A 78 -0.50 6.30 -12.70
C GLN A 78 -0.22 6.12 -11.20
N ARG A 79 -0.84 6.92 -10.32
CA ARG A 79 -0.65 6.76 -8.87
C ARG A 79 -1.20 5.43 -8.35
N ALA A 80 -2.38 5.03 -8.83
CA ALA A 80 -2.96 3.72 -8.50
C ALA A 80 -2.10 2.57 -9.05
N ASP A 81 -1.56 2.72 -10.26
CA ASP A 81 -0.70 1.72 -10.91
C ASP A 81 0.62 1.49 -10.17
N ILE A 82 1.25 2.57 -9.66
CA ILE A 82 2.46 2.44 -8.81
C ILE A 82 2.17 1.57 -7.57
N VAL A 83 1.00 1.74 -6.96
CA VAL A 83 0.58 0.93 -5.80
C VAL A 83 0.32 -0.52 -6.22
N ALA A 84 -0.39 -0.75 -7.32
CA ALA A 84 -0.63 -2.10 -7.84
C ALA A 84 0.68 -2.83 -8.14
N GLN A 85 1.60 -2.17 -8.85
CA GLN A 85 2.91 -2.73 -9.18
C GLN A 85 3.75 -2.98 -7.92
N SER A 86 3.66 -2.13 -6.89
CA SER A 86 4.42 -2.33 -5.65
C SER A 86 3.92 -3.54 -4.85
N ILE A 87 2.62 -3.83 -4.90
CA ILE A 87 2.03 -5.06 -4.34
C ILE A 87 2.51 -6.30 -5.12
N ILE A 88 2.45 -6.26 -6.46
CA ILE A 88 2.94 -7.36 -7.32
C ILE A 88 4.40 -7.69 -7.01
N ASN A 89 5.24 -6.66 -6.89
CA ASN A 89 6.65 -6.81 -6.56
C ASN A 89 6.83 -7.45 -5.17
N ALA A 90 6.10 -6.99 -4.16
CA ALA A 90 6.18 -7.53 -2.80
C ALA A 90 5.80 -9.01 -2.75
N VAL A 91 4.72 -9.40 -3.42
CA VAL A 91 4.28 -10.81 -3.49
C VAL A 91 5.32 -11.64 -4.25
N SER A 92 5.85 -11.13 -5.36
CA SER A 92 6.89 -11.81 -6.14
C SER A 92 8.15 -12.07 -5.33
N ASP A 93 8.57 -11.12 -4.51
CA ASP A 93 9.73 -11.27 -3.62
C ASP A 93 9.50 -12.35 -2.56
N ILE A 94 8.31 -12.41 -1.96
CA ILE A 94 7.92 -13.46 -1.00
C ILE A 94 7.96 -14.84 -1.65
N VAL A 95 7.39 -14.97 -2.86
CA VAL A 95 7.39 -16.24 -3.61
C VAL A 95 8.81 -16.69 -3.94
N LYS A 96 9.67 -15.77 -4.40
CA LYS A 96 11.08 -16.07 -4.69
C LYS A 96 11.85 -16.53 -3.44
N LYS A 97 11.64 -15.87 -2.29
CA LYS A 97 12.27 -16.27 -1.02
C LYS A 97 11.83 -17.68 -0.62
N LYS A 98 10.53 -17.99 -0.70
CA LYS A 98 10.01 -19.33 -0.37
C LYS A 98 10.67 -20.43 -1.24
N ARG A 99 10.88 -20.16 -2.53
CA ARG A 99 11.54 -21.11 -3.46
C ARG A 99 13.04 -21.31 -3.21
N ARG A 100 13.72 -20.38 -2.53
CA ARG A 100 15.16 -20.50 -2.20
C ARG A 100 15.42 -21.28 -0.93
N VAL A 101 14.39 -21.48 -0.10
CA VAL A 101 14.47 -22.13 1.22
C VAL A 101 13.90 -23.56 1.17
N ALA A 102 13.24 -23.94 0.06
CA ALA A 102 12.77 -25.29 -0.23
C ALA A 102 13.76 -25.99 -1.17
#